data_AF-A0A0X3T9Y2-F1
#
_entry.id   AF-A0A0X3T9Y2-F1
#
_cell.length_a   1.000
_cell.length_b   1.000
_cell.length_c   1.000
_cell.angle_alpha   90.00
_cell.angle_beta   90.00
_cell.angle_gamma   90.00
#
_symmetry.space_group_name_H-M   'P 1'
#
loop_
_entity.id
_entity.type
_entity.pdbx_description
1 polymer ?
#
loop_
_entity_poly.entity_id
_entity_poly.type
_entity_poly.pdbx_seq_one_letter_code
_entity_poly.pdbx_strand_id
1 'polypeptide(L)'
;MLAIRLPEDIESRLETMAKLTGRTKTFYAREALVAHLDELEARYLPKSDDLDDDLKDALLSWKAFEETGEQFDWDNQIKPWVESWFTEDEKSAPELNS
;
A
#
# COMPACT_ATOMS: atom_id res chain seq x y z
N MET A 1 -18.14 -2.76 -16.47
CA MET A 1 -17.86 -1.82 -17.57
C MET A 1 -18.03 -0.41 -17.00
N LEU A 2 -16.97 0.39 -16.95
CA LEU A 2 -16.99 1.73 -16.36
C LEU A 2 -17.42 2.73 -17.45
N ALA A 3 -18.46 3.52 -17.21
CA ALA A 3 -18.91 4.57 -18.11
C ALA A 3 -18.51 5.93 -17.54
N ILE A 4 -17.60 6.62 -18.21
CA ILE A 4 -17.12 7.95 -17.84
C ILE A 4 -17.57 8.95 -18.90
N ARG A 5 -18.02 10.13 -18.49
CA ARG A 5 -18.27 11.25 -19.41
C ARG A 5 -16.99 12.04 -19.58
N LEU A 6 -16.52 12.14 -20.80
CA LEU A 6 -15.33 12.91 -21.14
C LEU A 6 -15.75 14.26 -21.75
N PRO A 7 -14.97 15.32 -21.49
CA PRO A 7 -15.08 16.57 -22.25
C PRO A 7 -14.92 16.34 -23.76
N GLU A 8 -15.62 17.15 -24.57
CA GLU A 8 -15.66 17.01 -26.04
C GLU A 8 -14.28 17.13 -26.70
N ASP A 9 -13.40 17.97 -26.16
CA ASP A 9 -12.03 18.13 -26.64
C ASP A 9 -11.19 16.85 -26.46
N ILE A 10 -11.36 16.16 -25.33
CA ILE A 10 -10.68 14.89 -25.06
C ILE A 10 -11.23 13.79 -25.95
N GLU A 11 -12.55 13.70 -26.13
CA GLU A 11 -13.15 12.73 -27.05
C GLU A 11 -12.66 12.92 -28.48
N SER A 12 -12.57 14.16 -28.95
CA SER A 12 -12.06 14.49 -30.28
C SER A 12 -10.61 14.06 -30.45
N ARG A 13 -9.74 14.32 -29.47
CA ARG A 13 -8.34 13.88 -29.48
C ARG A 13 -8.22 12.35 -29.52
N LEU A 14 -8.98 11.64 -28.69
CA LEU A 14 -8.99 10.18 -28.67
C LEU A 14 -9.48 9.60 -30.01
N GLU A 15 -10.46 10.25 -30.65
CA GLU A 15 -10.96 9.85 -31.95
C GLU A 15 -9.93 10.06 -33.06
N THR A 16 -9.21 11.19 -33.06
CA THR A 16 -8.11 11.43 -34.00
C THR A 16 -7.02 10.37 -33.84
N MET A 17 -6.59 10.07 -32.61
CA MET A 17 -5.59 9.04 -32.36
C MET A 17 -6.05 7.65 -32.79
N ALA A 18 -7.32 7.29 -32.51
CA ALA A 18 -7.92 6.05 -32.96
C ALA A 18 -7.90 5.91 -34.49
N LYS A 19 -8.30 6.98 -35.21
CA LYS A 19 -8.29 7.00 -36.68
C LYS A 19 -6.89 6.88 -37.26
N LEU A 20 -5.90 7.54 -36.66
CA LEU A 20 -4.52 7.54 -37.17
C LEU A 20 -3.81 6.21 -36.97
N THR A 21 -4.13 5.45 -35.92
CA THR A 21 -3.41 4.22 -35.57
C THR A 21 -4.19 2.94 -35.80
N GLY A 22 -5.46 3.04 -36.19
CA GLY A 22 -6.35 1.89 -36.37
C GLY A 22 -6.78 1.21 -35.07
N ARG A 23 -6.59 1.87 -33.92
CA ARG A 23 -7.01 1.36 -32.60
C ARG A 23 -8.34 1.98 -32.15
N THR A 24 -8.95 1.44 -31.11
CA THR A 24 -10.22 1.96 -30.56
C THR A 24 -9.99 3.13 -29.59
N LYS A 25 -10.99 4.00 -29.43
CA LYS A 25 -10.96 5.07 -28.42
C LYS A 25 -10.76 4.50 -27.01
N THR A 26 -11.41 3.38 -26.71
CA THR A 26 -11.32 2.68 -25.42
C THR A 26 -9.91 2.21 -25.11
N PHE A 27 -9.12 1.81 -26.13
CA PHE A 27 -7.72 1.45 -25.93
C PHE A 27 -6.93 2.63 -25.35
N TYR A 28 -7.01 3.79 -26.01
CA TYR A 28 -6.29 4.98 -25.57
C TYR A 28 -6.78 5.54 -24.24
N ALA A 29 -8.10 5.52 -24.01
CA ALA A 29 -8.66 5.92 -22.73
C ALA A 29 -8.16 5.02 -21.60
N ARG A 30 -8.06 3.70 -21.84
CA ARG A 30 -7.53 2.74 -20.86
C ARG A 30 -6.04 2.97 -20.59
N GLU A 31 -5.22 3.10 -21.64
CA GLU A 31 -3.78 3.33 -21.48
C GLU A 31 -3.51 4.63 -20.70
N ALA A 32 -4.25 5.70 -21.00
CA ALA A 32 -4.12 6.97 -20.28
C ALA A 32 -4.52 6.84 -18.81
N LEU A 33 -5.58 6.08 -18.50
CA LEU A 33 -6.01 5.82 -17.12
C LEU A 33 -4.97 5.00 -16.35
N VAL A 34 -4.42 3.94 -16.95
CA VAL A 34 -3.41 3.09 -16.31
C VAL A 34 -2.15 3.91 -16.01
N ALA A 35 -1.63 4.64 -17.01
CA ALA A 35 -0.46 5.48 -16.82
C ALA A 35 -0.68 6.53 -15.71
N HIS A 36 -1.86 7.13 -15.65
CA HIS A 36 -2.16 8.11 -14.61
C HIS A 36 -2.33 7.46 -13.22
N LEU A 37 -2.90 6.26 -13.15
CA LEU A 37 -2.95 5.49 -11.91
C LEU A 37 -1.55 5.16 -11.40
N ASP A 38 -0.63 4.72 -12.26
CA ASP A 38 0.76 4.44 -11.88
C ASP A 38 1.46 5.68 -11.30
N GLU A 39 1.21 6.87 -11.87
CA GLU A 39 1.71 8.15 -11.35
C GLU A 39 1.09 8.52 -10.00
N LEU A 40 -0.23 8.30 -9.82
CA LEU A 40 -0.93 8.56 -8.57
C LEU A 40 -0.47 7.60 -7.48
N GLU A 41 -0.30 6.33 -7.81
CA GLU A 41 0.25 5.32 -6.90
C GLU A 41 1.66 5.72 -6.49
N ALA A 42 2.55 6.03 -7.43
CA ALA A 42 3.89 6.51 -7.08
C ALA A 42 3.89 7.79 -6.21
N ARG A 43 2.88 8.67 -6.38
CA ARG A 43 2.76 9.91 -5.59
C ARG A 43 2.26 9.67 -4.17
N TYR A 44 1.28 8.78 -3.99
CA TYR A 44 0.54 8.64 -2.73
C TYR A 44 0.83 7.35 -1.98
N LEU A 45 1.32 6.33 -2.67
CA LEU A 45 1.75 5.06 -2.13
C LEU A 45 3.26 4.97 -2.36
N PRO A 46 4.12 5.22 -1.35
CA PRO A 46 5.52 4.89 -1.50
C PRO A 46 5.62 3.42 -1.92
N LYS A 47 6.31 3.16 -3.03
CA LYS A 47 6.53 1.79 -3.49
C LYS A 47 7.23 1.06 -2.37
N SER A 48 6.76 -0.15 -2.05
CA SER A 48 7.43 -1.02 -1.09
C SER A 48 8.91 -1.19 -1.41
N ASP A 49 9.30 -1.07 -2.69
CA ASP A 49 10.69 -1.18 -3.16
C ASP A 49 11.57 0.02 -2.77
N ASP A 50 10.98 1.22 -2.63
CA ASP A 50 11.66 2.48 -2.28
C ASP A 50 11.67 2.73 -0.75
N LEU A 51 10.98 1.90 0.02
CA LEU A 51 11.08 1.90 1.47
C LEU A 51 12.49 1.45 1.87
N ASP A 52 13.07 2.10 2.88
CA ASP A 52 14.26 1.59 3.52
C ASP A 52 14.01 0.15 4.01
N ASP A 53 15.07 -0.67 4.00
CA ASP A 53 14.94 -2.08 4.35
C ASP A 53 14.36 -2.25 5.77
N ASP A 54 14.58 -1.27 6.65
CA ASP A 54 14.01 -1.18 7.99
C ASP A 54 12.46 -1.07 7.97
N LEU A 55 11.85 -0.27 7.07
CA LEU A 55 10.39 -0.20 6.94
C LEU A 55 9.80 -1.42 6.25
N LYS A 56 10.54 -2.08 5.35
CA LYS A 56 10.10 -3.36 4.74
C LYS A 56 9.98 -4.44 5.80
N ASP A 57 10.97 -4.54 6.69
CA ASP A 57 10.97 -5.48 7.81
C ASP A 57 9.83 -5.19 8.81
N ALA A 58 9.54 -3.91 9.07
CA ALA A 58 8.40 -3.50 9.89
C ALA A 58 7.05 -3.88 9.24
N LEU A 59 6.88 -3.66 7.94
CA LEU A 59 5.66 -4.03 7.19
C LEU A 59 5.47 -5.55 7.08
N LEU A 60 6.55 -6.31 6.94
CA LEU A 60 6.52 -7.77 6.94
C LEU A 60 6.13 -8.32 8.31
N SER A 61 6.71 -7.75 9.37
CA SER A 61 6.35 -8.10 10.75
C SER A 61 4.88 -7.79 11.04
N TRP A 62 4.37 -6.68 10.53
CA TRP A 62 2.97 -6.30 10.70
C TRP A 62 1.99 -7.17 9.88
N LYS A 63 2.37 -7.56 8.65
CA LYS A 63 1.58 -8.53 7.87
C LYS A 63 1.56 -9.92 8.49
N ALA A 64 2.70 -10.37 9.01
CA ALA A 64 2.78 -11.64 9.75
C ALA A 64 1.85 -11.61 10.97
N PHE A 65 1.78 -10.47 11.66
CA PHE A 65 0.84 -10.25 12.76
C PHE A 65 -0.64 -10.26 12.34
N GLU A 66 -1.01 -9.68 11.19
CA GLU A 66 -2.38 -9.75 10.67
C GLU A 66 -2.81 -11.17 10.32
N GLU A 67 -1.89 -12.01 9.84
CA GLU A 67 -2.16 -13.40 9.46
C GLU A 67 -2.20 -14.36 10.65
N THR A 68 -1.36 -14.17 11.68
CA THR A 68 -1.36 -15.00 12.89
C THR A 68 -2.42 -14.57 13.90
N GLY A 69 -2.81 -13.29 13.89
CA GLY A 69 -3.77 -12.73 14.86
C GLY A 69 -3.25 -12.72 16.31
N GLU A 70 -1.98 -13.09 16.52
CA GLU A 70 -1.34 -13.13 17.82
C GLU A 70 -1.00 -11.70 18.26
N GLN A 71 -1.75 -11.20 19.24
CA GLN A 71 -1.55 -9.87 19.77
C GLN A 71 -0.99 -9.92 21.18
N PHE A 72 -0.06 -9.01 21.46
CA PHE A 72 0.33 -8.70 22.83
C PHE A 72 -0.61 -7.66 23.42
N ASP A 73 -1.11 -7.93 24.63
CA ASP A 73 -1.86 -6.94 25.41
C ASP A 73 -0.88 -5.88 25.93
N TRP A 74 -1.03 -4.64 25.47
CA TRP A 74 -0.17 -3.54 25.89
C TRP A 74 -0.19 -3.33 27.41
N ASP A 75 -1.37 -3.28 28.03
CA ASP A 75 -1.49 -2.91 29.44
C ASP A 75 -1.10 -4.05 30.38
N ASN A 76 -1.35 -5.30 29.98
CA ASN A 76 -1.14 -6.46 30.85
C ASN A 76 0.16 -7.23 30.56
N GLN A 77 0.68 -7.22 29.32
CA GLN A 77 1.86 -8.03 28.94
C GLN A 77 3.08 -7.15 28.63
N ILE A 78 2.94 -6.13 27.78
CA ILE A 78 4.10 -5.35 27.28
C ILE A 78 4.51 -4.25 28.25
N LYS A 79 3.56 -3.46 28.76
CA LYS A 79 3.85 -2.33 29.65
C LYS A 79 4.60 -2.76 30.92
N PRO A 80 4.17 -3.81 31.66
CA PRO A 80 4.92 -4.25 32.85
C PRO A 80 6.30 -4.83 32.54
N TRP A 81 6.52 -5.30 31.31
CA TRP A 81 7.82 -5.77 30.83
C TRP A 81 8.75 -4.59 30.51
N VAL A 82 8.29 -3.63 29.70
CA VAL A 82 9.06 -2.42 29.36
C VAL A 82 9.41 -1.60 30.62
N GLU A 83 8.48 -1.50 31.57
CA GLU A 83 8.72 -0.79 32.84
C GLU A 83 9.71 -1.51 33.76
N SER A 84 9.97 -2.81 33.54
CA SER A 84 10.99 -3.57 34.29
C SER A 84 12.40 -3.42 33.70
N TRP A 85 12.54 -2.89 32.49
CA TRP A 85 13.84 -2.68 31.87
C TRP A 85 14.71 -1.73 32.71
N PHE A 86 15.99 -2.06 32.82
CA PHE A 86 16.98 -1.30 33.62
C PHE A 86 16.69 -1.27 35.13
N THR A 87 15.96 -2.26 35.65
CA THR A 87 15.74 -2.48 37.09
C THR A 87 16.40 -3.78 37.56
N GLU A 88 16.56 -3.96 38.88
CA GLU A 88 17.08 -5.22 39.45
C GLU A 88 16.14 -6.42 39.22
N ASP A 89 14.86 -6.15 38.91
CA ASP A 89 13.80 -7.15 38.67
C ASP A 89 13.36 -7.17 37.18
N GLU A 90 14.30 -7.04 36.24
CA GLU A 90 14.02 -7.06 34.81
C GLU A 90 13.32 -8.37 34.39
N LYS A 91 12.10 -8.23 33.87
CA LYS A 91 11.27 -9.37 33.43
C LYS A 91 11.67 -9.82 32.03
N SER A 92 11.54 -11.11 31.76
CA SER A 92 11.74 -11.66 30.42
C SER A 92 10.62 -11.23 29.46
N ALA A 93 10.94 -11.16 28.16
CA ALA A 93 9.98 -10.80 27.13
C ALA A 93 8.77 -11.75 27.15
N PRO A 94 7.53 -11.25 27.07
CA PRO A 94 6.35 -12.08 27.00
C PRO A 94 6.39 -12.95 25.72
N GLU A 95 6.01 -14.22 25.85
CA GLU A 95 5.89 -15.14 24.71
C GLU A 95 4.60 -14.83 23.93
N LEU A 96 4.66 -14.94 22.60
CA LEU A 96 3.48 -14.81 21.74
C LEU A 96 2.44 -15.87 22.13
N ASN A 97 1.18 -15.48 22.27
CA ASN A 97 0.10 -16.41 22.57
C ASN A 97 -0.19 -17.26 21.32
N SER A 98 0.39 -18.46 21.24
CA SER A 98 0.13 -19.48 20.20
C SER A 98 -1.32 -19.98 20.15
#